data_AF-A0A258YT92-F1
#
_entry.id   AF-A0A258YT92-F1
#
_cell.length_a   1.000
_cell.length_b   1.000
_cell.length_c   1.000
_cell.angle_alpha   90.00
_cell.angle_beta   90.00
_cell.angle_gamma   90.00
#
_symmetry.space_group_name_H-M   'P 1'
#
loop_
_entity.id
_entity.type
_entity.pdbx_description
1 polymer ?
#
loop_
_entity_poly.entity_id
_entity_poly.type
_entity_poly.pdbx_seq_one_letter_code
_entity_poly.pdbx_strand_id
1 'polypeptide(L)'
;MLLNRLTLALAAVLAAPYVLASEPFVVKDIRVEGIQRTEAGTVFSYLPVKVGETMTDEKSAAAIKALYATGFFKEVRLEARDGVLIVTVEERPSIAKVTLVGIKEFSEDDLKAGLKQTGLAEGQVLDRSLVDKAEQELQRQYYNRGKYAVEIKTTLTPLERNRVAVQFDVVEGESARIQQINLVGNKAFSEKELLGEITSTTPGWLTWYTKNDQYSKARLGGDIEILRSYYLNRGYLEFNVDSTQVSISPDKQGIYITINVTEGPQYTVSSVKLAGQMLVPEAELQEL
;
A
#
# COMPACT_ATOMS: atom_id res chain seq x y z
N MET A 1 5.79 64.49 29.27
CA MET A 1 6.17 63.07 29.10
C MET A 1 5.44 62.50 27.88
N LEU A 2 5.70 63.01 26.67
CA LEU A 2 4.91 62.66 25.47
C LEU A 2 5.65 62.91 24.14
N LEU A 3 6.98 62.87 24.14
CA LEU A 3 7.77 63.19 22.94
C LEU A 3 9.00 62.27 22.82
N ASN A 4 8.81 60.94 22.81
CA ASN A 4 9.92 60.04 22.50
C ASN A 4 9.52 58.63 21.98
N ARG A 5 8.31 58.47 21.43
CA ARG A 5 7.82 57.15 20.99
C ARG A 5 7.46 57.04 19.50
N LEU A 6 7.66 58.10 18.70
CA LEU A 6 7.29 58.09 17.28
C LEU A 6 8.45 57.81 16.31
N THR A 7 9.71 57.90 16.75
CA THR A 7 10.88 57.68 15.87
C THR A 7 11.33 56.22 15.76
N LEU A 8 10.81 55.31 16.59
CA LEU A 8 11.19 53.89 16.54
C LEU A 8 10.33 53.04 15.57
N ALA A 9 9.21 53.57 15.07
CA ALA A 9 8.31 52.80 14.20
C ALA A 9 8.71 52.85 12.71
N LEU A 10 9.60 53.76 12.30
CA LEU A 10 10.01 53.90 10.90
C LEU A 10 11.27 53.09 10.53
N ALA A 11 12.02 52.59 11.51
CA ALA A 11 13.24 51.81 11.26
C ALA A 11 12.99 50.30 11.08
N ALA A 12 11.78 49.80 11.36
CA ALA A 12 11.46 48.37 11.32
C ALA A 12 10.87 47.90 9.97
N VAL A 13 10.63 48.79 9.01
CA VAL A 13 10.02 48.46 7.71
C VAL A 13 11.07 48.11 6.63
N LEU A 14 12.36 48.29 6.90
CA LEU A 14 13.45 48.05 5.92
C LEU A 14 14.23 46.75 6.12
N ALA A 15 13.83 45.90 7.07
CA ALA A 15 14.41 44.57 7.26
C ALA A 15 13.48 43.48 6.69
N ALA A 16 12.99 43.67 5.47
CA ALA A 16 12.52 42.53 4.70
C ALA A 16 13.76 41.70 4.34
N PRO A 17 13.83 40.40 4.67
CA PRO A 17 14.92 39.57 4.18
C PRO A 17 14.84 39.59 2.66
N TYR A 18 15.86 40.17 2.02
CA TYR A 18 16.06 40.05 0.59
C TYR A 18 16.13 38.56 0.28
N VAL A 19 15.08 38.03 -0.31
CA VAL A 19 15.12 36.70 -0.93
C VAL A 19 16.15 36.86 -2.05
N LEU A 20 17.33 36.28 -1.86
CA LEU A 20 18.36 36.20 -2.89
C LEU A 20 17.82 35.32 -4.01
N ALA A 21 17.05 35.91 -4.93
CA ALA A 21 16.77 35.32 -6.22
C ALA A 21 18.10 35.25 -6.97
N SER A 22 18.42 34.09 -7.56
CA SER A 22 19.65 33.95 -8.34
C SER A 22 19.51 34.84 -9.57
N GLU A 23 20.45 35.77 -9.78
CA GLU A 23 20.40 36.60 -10.97
C GLU A 23 20.51 35.71 -12.23
N PRO A 24 19.64 35.90 -13.24
CA PRO A 24 19.73 35.15 -14.47
C PRO A 24 21.11 35.30 -15.09
N PHE A 25 21.77 34.20 -15.41
CA PHE A 25 23.11 34.20 -15.98
C PHE A 25 23.16 33.35 -17.26
N VAL A 26 24.05 33.70 -18.17
CA VAL A 26 24.30 32.90 -19.38
C VAL A 26 25.24 31.77 -19.05
N VAL A 27 24.82 30.53 -19.32
CA VAL A 27 25.61 29.32 -19.05
C VAL A 27 26.76 29.25 -20.05
N LYS A 28 28.00 29.45 -19.58
CA LYS A 28 29.21 29.34 -20.40
C LYS A 28 29.73 27.90 -20.49
N ASP A 29 29.53 27.13 -19.43
CA ASP A 29 29.99 25.76 -19.30
C ASP A 29 29.11 25.02 -18.26
N ILE A 30 29.02 23.68 -18.37
CA ILE A 30 28.30 22.83 -17.43
C ILE A 30 29.25 21.74 -16.92
N ARG A 31 29.42 21.66 -15.61
CA ARG A 31 30.23 20.64 -14.94
C ARG A 31 29.35 19.74 -14.10
N VAL A 32 29.62 18.44 -14.14
CA VAL A 32 28.89 17.44 -13.37
C VAL A 32 29.85 16.80 -12.37
N GLU A 33 29.44 16.76 -11.11
CA GLU A 33 30.21 16.18 -10.01
C GLU A 33 29.39 15.11 -9.28
N GLY A 34 30.06 14.09 -8.74
CA GLY A 34 29.43 13.05 -7.91
C GLY A 34 28.83 11.87 -8.67
N ILE A 35 28.91 11.86 -10.00
CA ILE A 35 28.64 10.66 -10.81
C ILE A 35 29.70 9.58 -10.55
N GLN A 36 29.27 8.32 -10.49
CA GLN A 36 30.12 7.15 -10.30
C GLN A 36 29.89 6.12 -11.40
N ARG A 37 28.63 5.79 -11.68
CA ARG A 37 28.25 4.79 -12.70
C ARG A 37 27.50 5.41 -13.87
N THR A 38 26.83 6.54 -13.66
CA THR A 38 26.13 7.26 -14.72
C THR A 38 27.13 8.08 -15.54
N GLU A 39 27.01 8.03 -16.86
CA GLU A 39 27.84 8.86 -17.74
C GLU A 39 27.38 10.33 -17.69
N ALA A 40 28.34 11.26 -17.77
CA ALA A 40 28.02 12.69 -17.80
C ALA A 40 27.06 13.07 -18.95
N GLY A 41 27.18 12.40 -20.09
CA GLY A 41 26.28 12.57 -21.25
C GLY A 41 24.81 12.30 -20.92
N THR A 42 24.53 11.35 -20.04
CA THR A 42 23.18 11.07 -19.55
C THR A 42 22.65 12.21 -18.70
N VAL A 43 23.48 12.82 -17.84
CA VAL A 43 23.06 13.99 -17.06
C VAL A 43 22.74 15.16 -17.98
N PHE A 44 23.59 15.41 -18.99
CA PHE A 44 23.38 16.50 -19.94
C PHE A 44 22.10 16.34 -20.78
N SER A 45 21.68 15.11 -21.11
CA SER A 45 20.47 14.88 -21.91
C SER A 45 19.18 15.19 -21.16
N TYR A 46 19.18 15.16 -19.82
CA TYR A 46 18.03 15.46 -18.98
C TYR A 46 17.94 16.92 -18.52
N LEU A 47 19.01 17.71 -18.70
CA LEU A 47 18.99 19.12 -18.33
C LEU A 47 18.16 19.93 -19.34
N PRO A 48 17.22 20.78 -18.87
CA PRO A 48 16.40 21.64 -19.73
C PRO A 48 17.16 22.87 -20.25
N VAL A 49 18.47 22.93 -20.04
CA VAL A 49 19.34 24.07 -20.37
C VAL A 49 20.62 23.56 -21.02
N LYS A 50 21.10 24.30 -22.01
CA LYS A 50 22.35 24.01 -22.73
C LYS A 50 23.34 25.16 -22.55
N VAL A 51 24.60 24.88 -22.86
CA VAL A 51 25.63 25.91 -22.97
C VAL A 51 25.20 26.97 -23.98
N GLY A 52 25.31 28.25 -23.59
CA GLY A 52 24.85 29.41 -24.36
C GLY A 52 23.44 29.90 -24.01
N GLU A 53 22.65 29.13 -23.25
CA GLU A 53 21.34 29.55 -22.80
C GLU A 53 21.38 30.32 -21.47
N THR A 54 20.37 31.15 -21.24
CA THR A 54 20.15 31.80 -19.94
C THR A 54 19.58 30.79 -18.95
N MET A 55 20.24 30.65 -17.80
CA MET A 55 19.73 29.98 -16.62
C MET A 55 18.89 30.96 -15.79
N THR A 56 17.70 30.52 -15.40
CA THR A 56 16.79 31.24 -14.49
C THR A 56 16.49 30.35 -13.29
N ASP A 57 15.93 30.91 -12.22
CA ASP A 57 15.47 30.13 -11.06
C ASP A 57 14.43 29.06 -11.46
N GLU A 58 13.54 29.39 -12.40
CA GLU A 58 12.55 28.47 -12.94
C GLU A 58 13.21 27.28 -13.66
N LYS A 59 14.21 27.55 -14.51
CA LYS A 59 14.97 26.50 -15.20
C LYS A 59 15.79 25.66 -14.22
N SER A 60 16.30 26.27 -13.15
CA SER A 60 17.03 25.57 -12.09
C SER A 60 16.13 24.59 -11.35
N ALA A 61 14.95 25.02 -10.94
CA ALA A 61 13.95 24.16 -10.30
C ALA A 61 13.46 23.05 -11.25
N ALA A 62 13.24 23.37 -12.53
CA ALA A 62 12.88 22.39 -13.55
C ALA A 62 13.98 21.35 -13.78
N ALA A 63 15.25 21.77 -13.78
CA ALA A 63 16.41 20.88 -13.93
C ALA A 63 16.55 19.92 -12.75
N ILE A 64 16.45 20.44 -11.52
CA ILE A 64 16.44 19.61 -10.30
C ILE A 64 15.31 18.58 -10.38
N LYS A 65 14.09 19.01 -10.71
CA LYS A 65 12.93 18.13 -10.84
C LYS A 65 13.11 17.07 -11.94
N ALA A 66 13.66 17.44 -13.09
CA ALA A 66 13.92 16.53 -14.20
C ALA A 66 14.93 15.44 -13.79
N LEU A 67 16.02 15.82 -13.13
CA LEU A 67 17.03 14.88 -12.65
C LEU A 67 16.48 13.94 -11.57
N TYR A 68 15.69 14.43 -10.61
CA TYR A 68 15.01 13.58 -9.64
C TYR A 68 14.02 12.61 -10.28
N ALA A 69 13.28 13.06 -11.29
CA ALA A 69 12.29 12.24 -11.99
C ALA A 69 12.91 11.03 -12.73
N THR A 70 14.21 11.06 -13.03
CA THR A 70 14.93 9.89 -13.59
C THR A 70 15.01 8.72 -12.61
N GLY A 71 14.94 8.99 -11.29
CA GLY A 71 15.14 7.99 -10.25
C GLY A 71 16.59 7.58 -10.02
N PHE A 72 17.57 8.13 -10.76
CA PHE A 72 18.98 7.77 -10.62
C PHE A 72 19.69 8.46 -9.46
N PHE A 73 19.17 9.60 -9.01
CA PHE A 73 19.83 10.43 -8.00
C PHE A 73 18.97 10.52 -6.73
N LYS A 74 19.61 10.47 -5.55
CA LYS A 74 18.95 10.77 -4.26
C LYS A 74 19.15 12.21 -3.83
N GLU A 75 20.19 12.86 -4.32
CA GLU A 75 20.44 14.27 -4.09
C GLU A 75 20.91 14.96 -5.38
N VAL A 76 20.39 16.16 -5.63
CA VAL A 76 20.77 17.01 -6.75
C VAL A 76 20.92 18.44 -6.23
N ARG A 77 22.10 19.03 -6.42
CA ARG A 77 22.40 20.44 -6.11
C ARG A 77 22.91 21.13 -7.36
N LEU A 78 22.44 22.35 -7.57
CA LEU A 78 22.87 23.22 -8.65
C LEU A 78 23.52 24.46 -8.05
N GLU A 79 24.73 24.75 -8.49
CA GLU A 79 25.47 25.95 -8.11
C GLU A 79 25.94 26.70 -9.36
N ALA A 80 26.01 28.02 -9.28
CA ALA A 80 26.51 28.87 -10.34
C ALA A 80 27.76 29.62 -9.86
N ARG A 81 28.86 29.52 -10.61
CA ARG A 81 30.10 30.24 -10.32
C ARG A 81 30.72 30.76 -11.62
N ASP A 82 30.91 32.08 -11.73
CA ASP A 82 31.53 32.76 -12.88
C ASP A 82 30.90 32.47 -14.26
N GLY A 83 29.62 32.07 -14.27
CA GLY A 83 28.88 31.65 -15.47
C GLY A 83 28.99 30.16 -15.81
N VAL A 84 29.63 29.36 -14.95
CA VAL A 84 29.66 27.90 -15.02
C VAL A 84 28.56 27.32 -14.13
N LEU A 85 27.76 26.42 -14.67
CA LEU A 85 26.77 25.65 -13.92
C LEU A 85 27.42 24.38 -13.37
N ILE A 86 27.46 24.24 -12.05
CA ILE A 86 27.96 23.05 -11.36
C ILE A 86 26.76 22.22 -10.91
N VAL A 87 26.67 21.00 -11.43
CA VAL A 87 25.61 20.02 -11.14
C VAL A 87 26.22 18.94 -10.24
N THR A 88 26.03 19.06 -8.94
CA THR A 88 26.48 18.05 -7.97
C THR A 88 25.36 17.06 -7.73
N VAL A 89 25.61 15.79 -8.00
CA VAL A 89 24.63 14.71 -7.81
C VAL A 89 25.15 13.65 -6.85
N GLU A 90 24.23 13.02 -6.12
CA GLU A 90 24.52 11.79 -5.39
C GLU A 90 23.67 10.65 -5.96
N GLU A 91 24.33 9.68 -6.61
CA GLU A 91 23.68 8.53 -7.23
C GLU A 91 22.99 7.64 -6.19
N ARG A 92 21.81 7.14 -6.54
CA ARG A 92 21.14 6.08 -5.79
C ARG A 92 21.92 4.78 -5.94
N PRO A 93 22.07 3.99 -4.87
CA PRO A 93 22.76 2.72 -4.97
C PRO A 93 21.95 1.72 -5.81
N SER A 94 22.65 0.79 -6.47
CA SER A 94 22.00 -0.35 -7.13
C SER A 94 21.80 -1.51 -6.16
N ILE A 95 20.70 -2.25 -6.31
CA ILE A 95 20.38 -3.44 -5.52
C ILE A 95 21.35 -4.56 -5.90
N ALA A 96 22.14 -5.04 -4.93
CA ALA A 96 23.05 -6.16 -5.13
C ALA A 96 22.35 -7.51 -4.98
N LYS A 97 21.47 -7.61 -3.99
CA LYS A 97 20.75 -8.83 -3.62
C LYS A 97 19.49 -8.48 -2.85
N VAL A 98 18.43 -9.26 -3.07
CA VAL A 98 17.21 -9.22 -2.25
C VAL A 98 17.07 -10.57 -1.53
N THR A 99 17.05 -10.54 -0.20
CA THR A 99 16.96 -11.73 0.64
C THR A 99 15.69 -11.67 1.48
N LEU A 100 14.96 -12.78 1.55
CA LEU A 100 13.79 -12.96 2.41
C LEU A 100 14.15 -14.00 3.47
N VAL A 101 14.01 -13.68 4.74
CA VAL A 101 14.35 -14.57 5.85
C VAL A 101 13.11 -14.80 6.71
N GLY A 102 12.89 -16.03 7.15
CA GLY A 102 11.80 -16.37 8.07
C GLY A 102 10.43 -16.55 7.42
N ILE A 103 10.36 -16.58 6.09
CA ILE A 103 9.15 -16.93 5.33
C ILE A 103 8.88 -18.43 5.46
N LYS A 104 7.70 -18.82 5.93
CA LYS A 104 7.22 -20.21 6.01
C LYS A 104 5.85 -20.40 5.38
N GLU A 105 5.00 -19.38 5.41
CA GLU A 105 3.62 -19.40 4.89
C GLU A 105 3.57 -19.31 3.36
N PHE A 106 4.57 -18.68 2.73
CA PHE A 106 4.62 -18.45 1.30
C PHE A 106 5.87 -19.07 0.66
N SER A 107 5.81 -19.33 -0.65
CA SER A 107 7.00 -19.67 -1.42
C SER A 107 7.92 -18.45 -1.54
N GLU A 108 9.19 -18.61 -1.19
CA GLU A 108 10.19 -17.55 -1.33
C GLU A 108 10.33 -17.09 -2.79
N ASP A 109 10.22 -18.03 -3.74
CA ASP A 109 10.35 -17.75 -5.17
C ASP A 109 9.18 -16.92 -5.70
N ASP A 110 7.96 -17.19 -5.25
CA ASP A 110 6.76 -16.42 -5.64
C ASP A 110 6.85 -14.98 -5.11
N LEU A 111 7.31 -14.81 -3.87
CA LEU A 111 7.53 -13.49 -3.29
C LEU A 111 8.62 -12.72 -4.04
N LYS A 112 9.76 -13.36 -4.35
CA LYS A 112 10.83 -12.74 -5.15
C LYS A 112 10.35 -12.37 -6.55
N ALA A 113 9.54 -13.20 -7.19
CA ALA A 113 8.95 -12.90 -8.50
C ALA A 113 8.06 -11.65 -8.42
N GLY A 114 7.24 -11.53 -7.37
CA GLY A 114 6.43 -10.34 -7.12
C GLY A 114 7.27 -9.08 -6.90
N LEU A 115 8.30 -9.15 -6.06
CA LEU A 115 9.23 -8.02 -5.82
C LEU A 115 9.96 -7.59 -7.10
N LYS A 116 10.32 -8.55 -7.96
CA LYS A 116 10.94 -8.26 -9.25
C LYS A 116 10.00 -7.50 -10.18
N GLN A 117 8.70 -7.84 -10.20
CA GLN A 117 7.70 -7.11 -10.99
C GLN A 117 7.51 -5.66 -10.52
N THR A 118 7.71 -5.38 -9.23
CA THR A 118 7.64 -4.01 -8.69
C THR A 118 8.93 -3.22 -8.85
N GLY A 119 9.96 -3.78 -9.52
CA GLY A 119 11.26 -3.13 -9.72
C GLY A 119 12.27 -3.32 -8.58
N LEU A 120 11.95 -4.14 -7.57
CA LEU A 120 12.86 -4.46 -6.46
C LEU A 120 13.61 -5.76 -6.77
N ALA A 121 14.61 -5.65 -7.65
CA ALA A 121 15.41 -6.80 -8.10
C ALA A 121 16.90 -6.46 -8.23
N GLU A 122 17.73 -7.50 -8.28
CA GLU A 122 19.16 -7.38 -8.49
C GLU A 122 19.48 -6.57 -9.77
N GLY A 123 20.42 -5.64 -9.63
CA GLY A 123 20.84 -4.74 -10.71
C GLY A 123 19.98 -3.48 -10.88
N GLN A 124 18.77 -3.44 -10.30
CA GLN A 124 17.92 -2.24 -10.37
C GLN A 124 18.41 -1.15 -9.40
N VAL A 125 18.02 0.10 -9.68
CA VAL A 125 18.29 1.23 -8.77
C VAL A 125 17.39 1.12 -7.55
N LEU A 126 17.96 1.29 -6.35
CA LEU A 126 17.20 1.25 -5.11
C LEU A 126 16.30 2.48 -4.98
N ASP A 127 15.00 2.25 -4.92
CA ASP A 127 14.02 3.25 -4.48
C ASP A 127 13.46 2.85 -3.11
N ARG A 128 13.70 3.69 -2.10
CA ARG A 128 13.22 3.44 -0.73
C ARG A 128 11.69 3.37 -0.65
N SER A 129 10.99 4.15 -1.47
CA SER A 129 9.52 4.12 -1.50
C SER A 129 8.97 2.79 -2.03
N LEU A 130 9.71 2.10 -2.91
CA LEU A 130 9.36 0.76 -3.38
C LEU A 130 9.62 -0.30 -2.31
N VAL A 131 10.68 -0.13 -1.52
CA VAL A 131 10.97 -1.00 -0.36
C VAL A 131 9.85 -0.90 0.67
N ASP A 132 9.45 0.32 1.05
CA ASP A 132 8.40 0.55 2.03
C ASP A 132 7.04 0.00 1.54
N LYS A 133 6.73 0.19 0.25
CA LYS A 133 5.54 -0.40 -0.36
C LYS A 133 5.62 -1.93 -0.35
N ALA A 134 6.76 -2.51 -0.69
CA ALA A 134 6.95 -3.95 -0.68
C ALA A 134 6.75 -4.54 0.73
N GLU A 135 7.25 -3.86 1.77
CA GLU A 135 7.04 -4.25 3.17
C GLU A 135 5.55 -4.24 3.55
N GLN A 136 4.83 -3.16 3.22
CA GLN A 136 3.39 -3.04 3.47
C GLN A 136 2.57 -4.09 2.71
N GLU A 137 2.94 -4.35 1.46
CA GLU A 137 2.32 -5.37 0.62
C GLU A 137 2.53 -6.77 1.19
N LEU A 138 3.76 -7.10 1.59
CA LEU A 138 4.09 -8.36 2.23
C LEU A 138 3.30 -8.53 3.54
N GLN A 139 3.24 -7.48 4.38
CA GLN A 139 2.43 -7.47 5.60
C GLN A 139 0.95 -7.73 5.31
N ARG A 140 0.39 -7.08 4.27
CA ARG A 140 -1.00 -7.28 3.86
C ARG A 140 -1.29 -8.72 3.41
N GLN A 141 -0.36 -9.36 2.70
CA GLN A 141 -0.50 -10.76 2.31
C GLN A 141 -0.61 -11.68 3.53
N TYR A 142 0.25 -11.47 4.54
CA TYR A 142 0.16 -12.18 5.81
C TYR A 142 -1.16 -11.93 6.54
N TYR A 143 -1.66 -10.69 6.57
CA TYR A 143 -2.95 -10.35 7.17
C TYR A 143 -4.12 -11.06 6.47
N ASN A 144 -4.10 -11.17 5.14
CA ASN A 144 -5.11 -11.92 4.40
C ASN A 144 -5.11 -13.42 4.75
N ARG A 145 -3.98 -13.96 5.20
CA ARG A 145 -3.83 -15.33 5.71
C ARG A 145 -4.11 -15.48 7.21
N GLY A 146 -4.50 -14.40 7.91
CA GLY A 146 -4.76 -14.44 9.36
C GLY A 146 -3.53 -14.29 10.25
N LYS A 147 -2.37 -14.00 9.68
CA LYS A 147 -1.10 -13.81 10.39
C LYS A 147 -0.95 -12.36 10.84
N TYR A 148 -1.77 -11.93 11.80
CA TYR A 148 -1.77 -10.55 12.29
C TYR A 148 -0.61 -10.20 13.21
N ALA A 149 -0.02 -11.20 13.86
CA ALA A 149 1.16 -11.07 14.69
C ALA A 149 2.46 -10.93 13.88
N VAL A 150 2.39 -10.89 12.54
CA VAL A 150 3.58 -10.75 11.69
C VAL A 150 4.31 -9.44 11.97
N GLU A 151 5.62 -9.54 12.09
CA GLU A 151 6.56 -8.42 12.15
C GLU A 151 7.55 -8.57 10.99
N ILE A 152 7.66 -7.54 10.16
CA ILE A 152 8.59 -7.49 9.04
C ILE A 152 9.56 -6.36 9.34
N LYS A 153 10.85 -6.66 9.29
CA LYS A 153 11.92 -5.67 9.44
C LYS A 153 12.75 -5.66 8.18
N THR A 154 12.88 -4.47 7.58
CA THR A 154 13.71 -4.31 6.40
C THR A 154 15.07 -3.72 6.77
N THR A 155 16.14 -4.45 6.43
CA THR A 155 17.52 -4.02 6.63
C THR A 155 18.16 -3.70 5.28
N LEU A 156 18.68 -2.47 5.15
CA LEU A 156 19.44 -2.02 3.99
C LEU A 156 20.93 -2.01 4.36
N THR A 157 21.70 -2.94 3.82
CA THR A 157 23.14 -3.07 4.10
C THR A 157 23.95 -2.47 2.96
N PRO A 158 24.67 -1.34 3.17
CA PRO A 158 25.56 -0.77 2.16
C PRO A 158 26.70 -1.74 1.82
N LEU A 159 27.05 -1.79 0.54
CA LEU A 159 28.13 -2.59 -0.02
C LEU A 159 29.05 -1.73 -0.88
N GLU A 160 30.22 -2.27 -1.22
CA GLU A 160 31.16 -1.62 -2.12
C GLU A 160 30.55 -1.29 -3.50
N ARG A 161 31.09 -0.25 -4.13
CA ARG A 161 30.73 0.23 -5.48
C ARG A 161 29.30 0.78 -5.57
N ASN A 162 28.87 1.53 -4.54
CA ASN A 162 27.54 2.15 -4.43
C ASN A 162 26.40 1.13 -4.63
N ARG A 163 26.46 0.02 -3.88
CA ARG A 163 25.44 -1.03 -3.91
C ARG A 163 24.83 -1.23 -2.53
N VAL A 164 23.63 -1.80 -2.49
CA VAL A 164 22.93 -2.13 -1.25
C VAL A 164 22.34 -3.53 -1.35
N ALA A 165 22.50 -4.34 -0.30
CA ALA A 165 21.71 -5.55 -0.11
C ALA A 165 20.44 -5.20 0.66
N VAL A 166 19.30 -5.68 0.18
CA VAL A 166 17.99 -5.52 0.83
C VAL A 166 17.64 -6.85 1.47
N GLN A 167 17.41 -6.85 2.79
CA GLN A 167 16.98 -8.02 3.53
C GLN A 167 15.66 -7.73 4.22
N PHE A 168 14.67 -8.59 3.99
CA PHE A 168 13.40 -8.59 4.70
C PHE A 168 13.42 -9.73 5.72
N ASP A 169 13.49 -9.37 6.99
CA ASP A 169 13.42 -10.30 8.11
C ASP A 169 11.97 -10.41 8.57
N VAL A 170 11.36 -11.58 8.36
CA VAL A 170 9.95 -11.84 8.68
C VAL A 170 9.84 -12.75 9.89
N VAL A 171 9.12 -12.28 10.90
CA VAL A 171 8.69 -13.06 12.05
C VAL A 171 7.18 -13.21 11.95
N GLU A 172 6.71 -14.38 11.49
CA GLU A 172 5.27 -14.59 11.21
C GLU A 172 4.37 -14.50 12.45
N GLY A 173 4.91 -14.84 13.62
CA GLY A 173 4.15 -14.96 14.85
C GLY A 173 3.12 -16.10 14.83
N GLU A 174 2.33 -16.20 15.89
CA GLU A 174 1.22 -17.14 15.95
C GLU A 174 0.01 -16.63 15.14
N SER A 175 -0.76 -17.56 14.58
CA SER A 175 -2.02 -17.21 13.91
C SER A 175 -3.03 -16.70 14.95
N ALA A 176 -3.65 -15.56 14.67
CA ALA A 176 -4.70 -15.04 15.53
C ALA A 176 -5.95 -15.95 15.41
N ARG A 177 -6.59 -16.20 16.56
CA ARG A 177 -7.79 -17.05 16.64
C ARG A 177 -9.03 -16.20 16.87
N ILE A 178 -10.15 -16.62 16.27
CA ILE A 178 -11.45 -15.98 16.39
C ILE A 178 -11.99 -16.27 17.78
N GLN A 179 -11.91 -15.30 18.69
CA GLN A 179 -12.39 -15.48 20.07
C GLN A 179 -13.91 -15.41 20.15
N GLN A 180 -14.52 -14.59 19.29
CA GLN A 180 -15.96 -14.37 19.30
C GLN A 180 -16.45 -13.94 17.92
N ILE A 181 -17.62 -14.43 17.54
CA ILE A 181 -18.38 -13.98 16.38
C ILE A 181 -19.73 -13.51 16.91
N ASN A 182 -20.06 -12.26 16.64
CA ASN A 182 -21.33 -11.65 17.02
C ASN A 182 -22.16 -11.38 15.77
N LEU A 183 -23.41 -11.82 15.78
CA LEU A 183 -24.39 -11.44 14.78
C LEU A 183 -25.39 -10.45 15.38
N VAL A 184 -25.59 -9.32 14.72
CA VAL A 184 -26.46 -8.24 15.19
C VAL A 184 -27.51 -7.96 14.13
N GLY A 185 -28.77 -7.88 14.56
CA GLY A 185 -29.91 -7.60 13.69
C GLY A 185 -30.69 -8.84 13.26
N ASN A 186 -30.21 -10.04 13.58
CA ASN A 186 -30.98 -11.27 13.45
C ASN A 186 -32.13 -11.29 14.48
N LYS A 187 -33.34 -11.59 14.02
CA LYS A 187 -34.56 -11.66 14.82
C LYS A 187 -35.35 -12.93 14.53
N ALA A 188 -35.38 -13.36 13.27
CA ALA A 188 -36.07 -14.56 12.84
C ALA A 188 -35.35 -15.84 13.27
N PHE A 189 -34.02 -15.83 13.26
CA PHE A 189 -33.18 -16.98 13.61
C PHE A 189 -32.26 -16.66 14.79
N SER A 190 -31.96 -17.68 15.60
CA SER A 190 -31.02 -17.51 16.71
C SER A 190 -29.60 -17.38 16.18
N GLU A 191 -28.77 -16.61 16.88
CA GLU A 191 -27.36 -16.44 16.51
C GLU A 191 -26.63 -17.80 16.48
N LYS A 192 -26.90 -18.68 17.45
CA LYS A 192 -26.31 -20.02 17.52
C LYS A 192 -26.64 -20.89 16.30
N GLU A 193 -27.87 -20.78 15.78
CA GLU A 193 -28.29 -21.50 14.58
C GLU A 193 -27.50 -21.02 13.36
N LEU A 194 -27.43 -19.70 13.17
CA LEU A 194 -26.72 -19.09 12.04
C LEU A 194 -25.21 -19.34 12.11
N LEU A 195 -24.62 -19.28 13.30
CA LEU A 195 -23.21 -19.62 13.53
C LEU A 195 -22.93 -21.13 13.33
N GLY A 196 -23.94 -21.99 13.39
CA GLY A 196 -23.80 -23.42 13.10
C GLY A 196 -23.71 -23.75 11.61
N GLU A 197 -24.16 -22.83 10.74
CA GLU A 197 -24.18 -23.01 9.28
C GLU A 197 -22.89 -22.53 8.62
N ILE A 198 -22.25 -21.52 9.21
CA ILE A 198 -20.99 -20.97 8.69
C ILE A 198 -19.79 -21.87 9.02
N THR A 199 -18.68 -21.65 8.31
CA THR A 199 -17.46 -22.45 8.49
C THR A 199 -16.58 -21.95 9.63
N SER A 200 -16.52 -20.63 9.86
CA SER A 200 -15.74 -20.04 10.95
C SER A 200 -16.34 -20.33 12.31
N THR A 201 -15.50 -20.63 13.29
CA THR A 201 -15.93 -20.96 14.65
C THR A 201 -14.96 -20.44 15.70
N THR A 202 -15.35 -20.48 16.97
CA THR A 202 -14.45 -20.18 18.10
C THR A 202 -13.58 -21.40 18.45
N PRO A 203 -12.48 -21.27 19.21
CA PRO A 203 -11.60 -22.39 19.52
C PRO A 203 -12.36 -23.52 20.22
N GLY A 204 -12.14 -24.75 19.76
CA GLY A 204 -12.84 -25.93 20.25
C GLY A 204 -12.01 -27.19 20.10
N TRP A 205 -12.54 -28.31 20.58
CA TRP A 205 -11.80 -29.58 20.62
C TRP A 205 -11.43 -30.16 19.24
N LEU A 206 -12.04 -29.70 18.14
CA LEU A 206 -11.72 -30.10 16.76
C LEU A 206 -10.89 -29.07 15.98
N THR A 207 -10.76 -27.83 16.50
CA THR A 207 -10.16 -26.74 15.72
C THR A 207 -8.66 -26.90 15.55
N TRP A 208 -8.00 -27.74 16.37
CA TRP A 208 -6.61 -28.13 16.17
C TRP A 208 -6.36 -28.82 14.82
N TYR A 209 -7.36 -29.52 14.27
CA TYR A 209 -7.28 -30.17 12.97
C TYR A 209 -7.89 -29.31 11.86
N THR A 210 -9.13 -28.82 12.05
CA THR A 210 -9.85 -28.08 11.00
C THR A 210 -9.31 -26.67 10.77
N LYS A 211 -8.69 -26.05 11.79
CA LYS A 211 -8.20 -24.66 11.77
C LYS A 211 -9.29 -23.63 11.43
N ASN A 212 -10.55 -23.98 11.66
CA ASN A 212 -11.71 -23.11 11.42
C ASN A 212 -11.80 -21.94 12.41
N ASP A 213 -11.00 -21.96 13.47
CA ASP A 213 -10.83 -20.87 14.43
C ASP A 213 -9.82 -19.82 13.98
N GLN A 214 -9.16 -19.99 12.84
CA GLN A 214 -8.25 -18.99 12.30
C GLN A 214 -9.01 -18.01 11.40
N TYR A 215 -8.81 -16.72 11.59
CA TYR A 215 -9.40 -15.73 10.71
C TYR A 215 -8.74 -15.73 9.33
N SER A 216 -9.52 -15.62 8.26
CA SER A 216 -9.01 -15.12 6.98
C SER A 216 -10.11 -14.33 6.29
N LYS A 217 -9.72 -13.31 5.50
CA LYS A 217 -10.70 -12.48 4.78
C LYS A 217 -11.53 -13.31 3.80
N ALA A 218 -10.91 -14.28 3.15
CA ALA A 218 -11.59 -15.18 2.23
C ALA A 218 -12.64 -16.05 2.92
N ARG A 219 -12.32 -16.62 4.09
CA ARG A 219 -13.25 -17.45 4.87
C ARG A 219 -14.46 -16.64 5.33
N LEU A 220 -14.24 -15.47 5.91
CA LEU A 220 -15.33 -14.57 6.32
C LEU A 220 -16.24 -14.20 5.14
N GLY A 221 -15.66 -13.96 3.95
CA GLY A 221 -16.44 -13.74 2.74
C GLY A 221 -17.32 -14.92 2.36
N GLY A 222 -16.79 -16.16 2.47
CA GLY A 222 -17.57 -17.37 2.27
C GLY A 222 -18.68 -17.56 3.30
N ASP A 223 -18.40 -17.28 4.58
CA ASP A 223 -19.39 -17.37 5.66
C ASP A 223 -20.55 -16.38 5.47
N ILE A 224 -20.25 -15.15 5.02
CA ILE A 224 -21.27 -14.16 4.67
C ILE A 224 -22.18 -14.67 3.56
N GLU A 225 -21.62 -15.35 2.56
CA GLU A 225 -22.40 -15.90 1.44
C GLU A 225 -23.25 -17.10 1.86
N ILE A 226 -22.74 -17.93 2.79
CA ILE A 226 -23.52 -19.00 3.41
C ILE A 226 -24.72 -18.41 4.17
N LEU A 227 -24.50 -17.37 4.99
CA LEU A 227 -25.60 -16.68 5.69
C LEU A 227 -26.60 -16.10 4.71
N ARG A 228 -26.14 -15.42 3.66
CA ARG A 228 -27.02 -14.87 2.61
C ARG A 228 -27.88 -15.96 1.98
N SER A 229 -27.25 -17.07 1.58
CA SER A 229 -27.94 -18.22 1.01
C SER A 229 -28.94 -18.83 1.98
N TYR A 230 -28.58 -18.95 3.25
CA TYR A 230 -29.43 -19.49 4.31
C TYR A 230 -30.76 -18.71 4.44
N TYR A 231 -30.68 -17.37 4.41
CA TYR A 231 -31.85 -16.48 4.47
C TYR A 231 -32.65 -16.47 3.18
N LEU A 232 -31.99 -16.36 2.02
CA LEU A 232 -32.64 -16.37 0.71
C LEU A 232 -33.44 -17.66 0.48
N ASN A 233 -32.88 -18.82 0.84
CA ASN A 233 -33.54 -20.12 0.73
C ASN A 233 -34.77 -20.26 1.63
N ARG A 234 -34.98 -19.35 2.57
CA ARG A 234 -36.13 -19.31 3.50
C ARG A 234 -37.10 -18.17 3.21
N GLY A 235 -36.92 -17.47 2.08
CA GLY A 235 -37.83 -16.44 1.59
C GLY A 235 -37.46 -15.00 1.97
N TYR A 236 -36.30 -14.76 2.58
CA TYR A 236 -35.85 -13.41 2.95
C TYR A 236 -35.12 -12.74 1.79
N LEU A 237 -35.87 -12.30 0.77
CA LEU A 237 -35.31 -11.75 -0.48
C LEU A 237 -34.53 -10.44 -0.30
N GLU A 238 -34.88 -9.66 0.72
CA GLU A 238 -34.24 -8.40 1.07
C GLU A 238 -33.12 -8.56 2.10
N PHE A 239 -32.69 -9.80 2.39
CA PHE A 239 -31.61 -10.04 3.31
C PHE A 239 -30.33 -9.32 2.86
N ASN A 240 -29.76 -8.53 3.76
CA ASN A 240 -28.52 -7.82 3.53
C ASN A 240 -27.57 -7.90 4.72
N VAL A 241 -26.28 -7.92 4.43
CA VAL A 241 -25.22 -7.72 5.42
C VAL A 241 -24.77 -6.27 5.32
N ASP A 242 -25.14 -5.47 6.30
CA ASP A 242 -24.95 -4.01 6.27
C ASP A 242 -23.51 -3.63 6.51
N SER A 243 -22.83 -4.31 7.44
CA SER A 243 -21.41 -4.10 7.70
C SER A 243 -20.78 -5.29 8.40
N THR A 244 -19.47 -5.44 8.21
CA THR A 244 -18.65 -6.42 8.91
C THR A 244 -17.52 -5.69 9.61
N GLN A 245 -17.49 -5.80 10.93
CA GLN A 245 -16.49 -5.18 11.77
C GLN A 245 -15.57 -6.27 12.31
N VAL A 246 -14.27 -6.11 12.10
CA VAL A 246 -13.26 -7.04 12.60
C VAL A 246 -12.33 -6.24 13.51
N SER A 247 -12.27 -6.65 14.76
CA SER A 247 -11.35 -6.06 15.74
C SER A 247 -10.35 -7.08 16.24
N ILE A 248 -9.17 -6.59 16.58
CA ILE A 248 -8.01 -7.40 16.97
C ILE A 248 -7.65 -7.01 18.40
N SER A 249 -7.39 -7.99 19.25
CA SER A 249 -6.89 -7.74 20.60
C SER A 249 -5.52 -7.06 20.58
N PRO A 250 -5.15 -6.31 21.65
CA PRO A 250 -3.87 -5.61 21.71
C PRO A 250 -2.63 -6.51 21.56
N ASP A 251 -2.74 -7.77 21.99
CA ASP A 251 -1.69 -8.79 21.85
C ASP A 251 -1.62 -9.42 20.45
N LYS A 252 -2.52 -9.04 19.53
CA LYS A 252 -2.65 -9.54 18.15
C LYS A 252 -2.99 -11.04 18.05
N GLN A 253 -3.49 -11.67 19.12
CA GLN A 253 -3.79 -13.11 19.15
C GLN A 253 -5.29 -13.42 19.05
N GLY A 254 -6.16 -12.48 19.37
CA GLY A 254 -7.61 -12.63 19.37
C GLY A 254 -8.29 -11.77 18.32
N ILE A 255 -9.20 -12.38 17.56
CA ILE A 255 -10.05 -11.72 16.57
C ILE A 255 -11.50 -11.74 17.07
N TYR A 256 -12.17 -10.60 17.00
CA TYR A 256 -13.59 -10.45 17.32
C TYR A 256 -14.30 -9.92 16.07
N ILE A 257 -15.27 -10.70 15.60
CA ILE A 257 -16.02 -10.40 14.38
C ILE A 257 -17.41 -9.97 14.80
N THR A 258 -17.90 -8.86 14.26
CA THR A 258 -19.30 -8.44 14.40
C THR A 258 -19.90 -8.23 13.03
N ILE A 259 -20.95 -8.99 12.73
CA ILE A 259 -21.66 -8.96 11.46
C ILE A 259 -23.01 -8.31 11.72
N ASN A 260 -23.27 -7.16 11.09
CA ASN A 260 -24.56 -6.48 11.18
C ASN A 260 -25.41 -6.87 9.97
N VAL A 261 -26.62 -7.36 10.21
CA VAL A 261 -27.52 -7.86 9.17
C VAL A 261 -28.90 -7.22 9.27
N THR A 262 -29.53 -7.07 8.12
CA THR A 262 -30.94 -6.70 7.99
C THR A 262 -31.66 -7.86 7.29
N GLU A 263 -32.60 -8.50 7.99
CA GLU A 263 -33.28 -9.71 7.50
C GLU A 263 -34.29 -9.41 6.37
N GLY A 264 -34.99 -8.29 6.47
CA GLY A 264 -36.14 -8.00 5.61
C GLY A 264 -37.37 -8.86 5.94
N PRO A 265 -38.50 -8.63 5.26
CA PRO A 265 -39.70 -9.45 5.42
C PRO A 265 -39.55 -10.79 4.69
N GLN A 266 -40.31 -11.79 5.14
CA GLN A 266 -40.39 -13.09 4.49
C GLN A 266 -41.36 -13.04 3.30
N TYR A 267 -40.90 -13.51 2.15
CA TYR A 267 -41.65 -13.63 0.91
C TYR A 267 -41.92 -15.09 0.58
N THR A 268 -43.06 -15.34 -0.06
CA THR A 268 -43.43 -16.66 -0.60
C THR A 268 -43.58 -16.57 -2.11
N VAL A 269 -43.15 -17.59 -2.83
CA VAL A 269 -43.31 -17.65 -4.29
C VAL A 269 -44.78 -17.80 -4.63
N SER A 270 -45.36 -16.80 -5.33
CA SER A 270 -46.77 -16.82 -5.73
C SER A 270 -47.01 -17.52 -7.07
N SER A 271 -46.09 -17.34 -8.02
CA SER A 271 -46.13 -17.99 -9.34
C SER A 271 -44.77 -17.86 -10.01
N VAL A 272 -44.43 -18.83 -10.85
CA VAL A 272 -43.27 -18.78 -11.75
C VAL A 272 -43.80 -18.48 -13.15
N LYS A 273 -43.26 -17.44 -13.80
CA LYS A 273 -43.58 -17.11 -15.19
C LYS A 273 -42.33 -17.25 -16.02
N LEU A 274 -42.38 -18.14 -16.99
CA LEU A 274 -41.30 -18.34 -17.95
C LEU A 274 -41.47 -17.34 -19.11
N ALA A 275 -40.41 -16.64 -19.48
CA ALA A 275 -40.42 -15.66 -20.56
C ALA A 275 -39.20 -15.84 -21.46
N GLY A 276 -39.38 -15.68 -22.78
CA GLY A 276 -38.33 -15.83 -23.79
C GLY A 276 -38.64 -16.91 -24.83
N GLN A 277 -37.70 -17.14 -25.75
CA GLN A 277 -37.82 -18.20 -26.75
C GLN A 277 -37.36 -19.53 -26.13
N MET A 278 -38.31 -20.40 -25.81
CA MET A 278 -38.02 -21.70 -25.20
C MET A 278 -37.64 -22.71 -26.30
N LEU A 279 -36.53 -23.42 -26.10
CA LEU A 279 -36.10 -24.52 -26.99
C LEU A 279 -36.84 -25.83 -26.70
N VAL A 280 -37.51 -25.92 -25.56
CA VAL A 280 -38.23 -27.09 -25.03
C VAL A 280 -39.67 -26.65 -24.69
N PRO A 281 -40.68 -27.53 -24.85
CA PRO A 281 -42.06 -27.20 -24.50
C PRO A 281 -42.20 -26.74 -23.04
N GLU A 282 -42.98 -25.69 -22.81
CA GLU A 282 -43.18 -25.08 -21.48
C GLU A 282 -43.69 -26.08 -20.43
N ALA A 283 -44.47 -27.08 -20.84
CA ALA A 283 -44.99 -28.13 -19.97
C ALA A 283 -43.89 -28.98 -19.31
N GLU A 284 -42.80 -29.27 -20.02
CA GLU A 284 -41.65 -30.02 -19.46
C GLU A 284 -40.81 -29.15 -18.52
N LEU A 285 -40.86 -27.83 -18.66
CA LEU A 285 -40.12 -26.87 -17.83
C LEU A 285 -40.90 -26.48 -16.56
N GLN A 286 -42.22 -26.67 -16.53
CA GLN A 286 -43.06 -26.39 -15.37
C GLN A 286 -43.08 -27.54 -14.33
N GLU A 287 -42.66 -28.75 -14.70
CA GLU A 287 -42.56 -29.91 -13.80
C GLU A 287 -41.24 -29.98 -13.00
N LEU A 288 -40.25 -29.14 -13.34
CA LEU A 288 -38.92 -29.06 -12.70
C LEU A 288 -38.87 -27.98 -11.61
#